data_AF-A0A819GQ66-F1
#
_entry.id   AF-A0A819GQ66-F1
#
_cell.length_a   1.000
_cell.length_b   1.000
_cell.length_c   1.000
_cell.angle_alpha   90.00
_cell.angle_beta   90.00
_cell.angle_gamma   90.00
#
_symmetry.space_group_name_H-M   'P 1'
#
loop_
_entity.id
_entity.type
_entity.pdbx_description
1 polymer ?
#
loop_
_entity_poly.entity_id
_entity_poly.type
_entity_poly.pdbx_seq_one_letter_code
_entity_poly.pdbx_strand_id
1 'polypeptide(L)'
;MLVAQVLSYPMGKSMALILPSRSFLLRGGRWRFSLNPGPFTIKEHCIIAVMANTASGISLAIQVITIQRVFYNHSLNYVLALLFVLSSQTLGYGMAGVMRRYVVWPVAMIWPSNLINCAMFRAFNNEDNDEVEMNSNEVITVSRKMSRSRFFYLMLFFQILWYWIPGYICPILSAFSLICYINSNNVVLSQLTSVNGLGLGSFQLDWNAWVSFLDSPIVVPFWAQLNILVGFVVLVWIITPTVYYLNLWNSKAMPIVSNRLFTVEGYYYNISAVLDSNLRLNETAYNLHGPLRITAIFAFNYGVGFAAVTCILVHTILNDGALMPWYMLFLAVTMGFIFLLPNAIMTAIANVTMGLNVITEFVAGLIIPGDPIANVTFKTYSYITQVQGPVKMFGPKSIYWPLLFGFLIGAILPIPVWLLRKQYPQIRWIRYVHFPIILSATGLIPPAPPGEYFSWLIIGFIFNFVIFHYAHAWWQRYAFVFSAAMSCGVAICALIIFFLLTNNNISFPTWWGTGGITGDGCPLASANFSGILPRYKPSL
;
A
#
# COMPACT_ATOMS: atom_id res chain seq x y z
N MET A 1 12.52 -6.90 1.74
CA MET A 1 13.52 -6.17 2.56
C MET A 1 13.71 -6.77 3.97
N LEU A 2 12.67 -6.84 4.82
CA LEU A 2 12.82 -7.24 6.23
C LEU A 2 13.47 -8.62 6.43
N VAL A 3 13.11 -9.64 5.63
CA VAL A 3 13.74 -10.97 5.69
C VAL A 3 15.25 -10.91 5.42
N ALA A 4 15.67 -10.10 4.44
CA ALA A 4 17.08 -9.92 4.14
C ALA A 4 17.83 -9.30 5.33
N GLN A 5 17.22 -8.33 6.03
CA GLN A 5 17.78 -7.77 7.26
C GLN A 5 17.91 -8.83 8.38
N VAL A 6 16.94 -9.74 8.53
CA VAL A 6 17.01 -10.82 9.54
C VAL A 6 18.14 -11.80 9.24
N LEU A 7 18.27 -12.23 7.98
CA LEU A 7 19.28 -13.21 7.56
C LEU A 7 20.69 -12.62 7.49
N SER A 8 20.83 -11.36 7.09
CA SER A 8 22.13 -10.73 6.93
C SER A 8 22.87 -10.50 8.24
N TYR A 9 22.17 -10.36 9.37
CA TYR A 9 22.80 -10.15 10.67
C TYR A 9 23.64 -11.35 11.14
N PRO A 10 23.08 -12.58 11.28
CA PRO A 10 23.87 -13.74 11.66
C PRO A 10 24.92 -14.07 10.58
N MET A 11 24.58 -13.95 9.29
CA MET A 11 25.54 -14.18 8.21
C MET A 11 26.73 -13.22 8.29
N GLY A 12 26.49 -11.92 8.50
CA GLY A 12 27.54 -10.91 8.62
C GLY A 12 28.43 -11.14 9.84
N LYS A 13 27.85 -11.46 11.01
CA LYS A 13 28.62 -11.81 12.22
C LYS A 13 29.42 -13.10 12.03
N SER A 14 28.83 -14.14 11.44
CA SER A 14 29.54 -15.38 11.14
C SER A 14 30.69 -15.15 10.16
N MET A 15 30.49 -14.36 9.10
CA MET A 15 31.55 -14.00 8.16
C MET A 15 32.68 -13.22 8.85
N ALA A 16 32.37 -12.27 9.74
CA ALA A 16 33.37 -11.53 10.49
C ALA A 16 34.16 -12.42 11.48
N LEU A 17 33.59 -13.54 11.94
CA LEU A 17 34.25 -14.50 12.83
C LEU A 17 35.07 -15.55 12.06
N ILE A 18 34.59 -15.99 10.90
CA ILE A 18 35.17 -17.11 10.14
C ILE A 18 36.24 -16.64 9.14
N LEU A 19 36.05 -15.46 8.52
CA LEU A 19 36.95 -15.01 7.45
C LEU A 19 38.30 -14.52 7.99
N PRO A 20 39.41 -14.89 7.33
CA PRO A 20 40.74 -14.48 7.76
C PRO A 20 40.97 -12.98 7.53
N SER A 21 41.55 -12.31 8.53
CA SER A 21 41.98 -10.91 8.47
C SER A 21 43.29 -10.67 7.70
N ARG A 22 43.82 -11.72 7.04
CA ARG A 22 45.06 -11.63 6.27
C ARG A 22 44.86 -10.75 5.04
N SER A 23 45.72 -9.74 4.88
CA SER A 23 45.75 -8.91 3.69
C SER A 23 46.48 -9.62 2.55
N PHE A 24 45.79 -9.85 1.44
CA PHE A 24 46.37 -10.36 0.20
C PHE A 24 46.87 -9.20 -0.66
N LEU A 25 48.08 -9.35 -1.21
CA LEU A 25 48.71 -8.38 -2.10
C LEU A 25 48.44 -8.81 -3.55
N LEU A 26 47.66 -8.02 -4.28
CA LEU A 26 47.46 -8.21 -5.73
C LEU A 26 48.43 -7.34 -6.53
N ARG A 27 48.91 -7.90 -7.65
CA ARG A 27 49.64 -7.21 -8.73
C ARG A 27 50.83 -6.38 -8.22
N GLY A 28 51.84 -7.06 -7.71
CA GLY A 28 53.13 -6.46 -7.34
C GLY A 28 53.09 -5.52 -6.13
N GLY A 29 52.07 -5.65 -5.25
CA GLY A 29 52.01 -4.94 -3.97
C GLY A 29 51.31 -3.57 -3.99
N ARG A 30 50.74 -3.15 -5.13
CA ARG A 30 50.00 -1.87 -5.23
C ARG A 30 48.60 -1.92 -4.62
N TRP A 31 47.97 -3.09 -4.56
CA TRP A 31 46.63 -3.26 -4.04
C TRP A 31 46.63 -4.27 -2.89
N ARG A 32 46.18 -3.83 -1.71
CA ARG A 32 45.99 -4.67 -0.52
C ARG A 32 44.50 -4.92 -0.35
N PHE A 33 44.08 -6.17 -0.29
CA PHE A 33 42.69 -6.55 -0.03
C PHE A 33 42.63 -7.53 1.15
N SER A 34 41.77 -7.26 2.13
CA SER A 34 41.48 -8.20 3.23
C SER A 34 40.08 -8.77 3.02
N LEU A 35 39.92 -10.08 3.23
CA LEU A 35 38.61 -10.74 3.23
C LEU A 35 37.78 -10.38 4.46
N ASN A 36 38.43 -9.94 5.53
CA ASN A 36 37.79 -9.48 6.77
C ASN A 36 38.36 -8.11 7.15
N PRO A 37 37.72 -7.01 6.73
CA PRO A 37 38.19 -5.65 7.00
C PRO A 37 37.91 -5.19 8.44
N GLY A 38 37.02 -5.86 9.18
CA GLY A 38 36.63 -5.45 10.54
C GLY A 38 35.34 -6.08 11.04
N PRO A 39 34.90 -5.72 12.26
CA PRO A 39 33.68 -6.26 12.85
C PRO A 39 32.43 -5.80 12.08
N PHE A 40 31.46 -6.70 11.92
CA PHE A 40 30.21 -6.37 11.25
C PHE A 40 29.43 -5.28 12.00
N THR A 41 29.19 -4.16 11.32
CA THR A 41 28.57 -2.95 11.87
C THR A 41 27.12 -2.76 11.41
N ILE A 42 26.37 -1.93 12.15
CA ILE A 42 25.02 -1.49 11.76
C ILE A 42 24.99 -0.81 10.38
N LYS A 43 26.08 -0.12 9.98
CA LYS A 43 26.20 0.53 8.67
C LYS A 43 26.24 -0.49 7.54
N GLU A 44 27.04 -1.54 7.69
CA GLU A 44 27.11 -2.64 6.71
C GLU A 44 25.77 -3.38 6.64
N HIS A 45 25.14 -3.62 7.79
CA HIS A 45 23.80 -4.20 7.87
C HIS A 45 22.76 -3.37 7.13
N CYS A 46 22.78 -2.06 7.32
CA CYS A 46 21.89 -1.12 6.63
C CYS A 46 22.13 -1.13 5.10
N ILE A 47 23.40 -1.14 4.65
CA ILE A 47 23.71 -1.19 3.21
C ILE A 47 23.17 -2.47 2.57
N ILE A 48 23.34 -3.64 3.21
CA ILE A 48 22.79 -4.91 2.69
C ILE A 48 21.27 -4.82 2.54
N ALA A 49 20.60 -4.26 3.53
CA ALA A 49 19.15 -4.08 3.51
C ALA A 49 18.68 -3.16 2.39
N VAL A 50 19.36 -2.04 2.18
CA VAL A 50 19.09 -1.09 1.11
C VAL A 50 19.29 -1.77 -0.25
N MET A 51 20.40 -2.49 -0.43
CA MET A 51 20.66 -3.24 -1.67
C MET A 51 19.57 -4.30 -1.93
N ALA A 52 19.16 -5.05 -0.90
CA ALA A 52 18.07 -6.02 -1.02
C ALA A 52 16.73 -5.36 -1.35
N ASN A 53 16.43 -4.19 -0.77
CA ASN A 53 15.21 -3.44 -1.08
C ASN A 53 15.20 -3.01 -2.55
N THR A 54 16.33 -2.51 -3.03
CA THR A 54 16.44 -2.05 -4.41
C THR A 54 16.36 -3.16 -5.45
N ALA A 55 16.71 -4.39 -5.08
CA ALA A 55 16.56 -5.57 -5.95
C ALA A 55 15.14 -6.16 -5.93
N SER A 56 14.26 -5.74 -5.00
CA SER A 56 12.95 -6.37 -4.82
C SER A 56 11.84 -5.84 -5.73
N GLY A 57 12.00 -4.64 -6.28
CA GLY A 57 11.02 -4.04 -7.21
C GLY A 57 11.27 -4.43 -8.66
N ILE A 58 10.20 -4.64 -9.43
CA ILE A 58 10.31 -4.83 -10.89
C ILE A 58 10.75 -3.50 -11.52
N SER A 59 11.84 -3.52 -12.28
CA SER A 59 12.30 -2.34 -13.01
C SER A 59 11.30 -1.93 -14.08
N LEU A 60 11.00 -0.63 -14.17
CA LEU A 60 10.14 -0.05 -15.21
C LEU A 60 10.60 -0.44 -16.62
N ALA A 61 11.92 -0.51 -16.85
CA ALA A 61 12.48 -0.90 -18.13
C ALA A 61 12.13 -2.34 -18.51
N ILE A 62 12.07 -3.26 -17.53
CA ILE A 62 11.67 -4.67 -17.76
C ILE A 62 10.20 -4.76 -18.17
N GLN A 63 9.33 -3.92 -17.59
CA GLN A 63 7.91 -3.88 -17.98
C GLN A 63 7.75 -3.45 -19.43
N VAL A 64 8.47 -2.40 -19.87
CA VAL A 64 8.45 -1.93 -21.26
C VAL A 64 8.93 -3.03 -22.23
N ILE A 65 10.05 -3.69 -21.91
CA ILE A 65 10.59 -4.77 -22.75
C ILE A 65 9.59 -5.94 -22.83
N THR A 66 9.02 -6.34 -21.70
CA THR A 66 8.04 -7.44 -21.64
C THR A 66 6.80 -7.12 -22.46
N ILE A 67 6.28 -5.90 -22.35
CA ILE A 67 5.08 -5.49 -23.07
C ILE A 67 5.33 -5.43 -24.57
N GLN A 68 6.44 -4.85 -25.01
CA GLN A 68 6.83 -4.87 -26.43
C GLN A 68 6.92 -6.30 -26.98
N ARG A 69 7.46 -7.23 -26.19
CA ARG A 69 7.62 -8.62 -26.60
C ARG A 69 6.30 -9.39 -26.63
N VAL A 70 5.45 -9.22 -25.61
CA VAL A 70 4.22 -10.00 -25.42
C VAL A 70 3.05 -9.43 -26.22
N PHE A 71 2.87 -8.11 -26.23
CA PHE A 71 1.71 -7.47 -26.84
C PHE A 71 1.99 -6.94 -28.25
N TYR A 72 3.23 -6.54 -28.54
CA TYR A 72 3.60 -5.96 -29.84
C TYR A 72 4.47 -6.87 -30.70
N ASN A 73 4.77 -8.08 -30.21
CA ASN A 73 5.62 -9.08 -30.88
C ASN A 73 6.97 -8.52 -31.37
N HIS A 74 7.45 -7.46 -30.72
CA HIS A 74 8.66 -6.73 -31.07
C HIS A 74 9.74 -7.03 -30.03
N SER A 75 10.87 -7.59 -30.45
CA SER A 75 11.95 -7.98 -29.53
C SER A 75 13.17 -7.07 -29.67
N LEU A 76 13.62 -6.53 -28.53
CA LEU A 76 14.87 -5.79 -28.44
C LEU A 76 16.05 -6.76 -28.33
N ASN A 77 17.21 -6.36 -28.87
CA ASN A 77 18.46 -7.09 -28.65
C ASN A 77 18.76 -7.18 -27.14
N TYR A 78 19.20 -8.35 -26.66
CA TYR A 78 19.51 -8.58 -25.25
C TYR A 78 20.48 -7.56 -24.65
N VAL A 79 21.54 -7.19 -25.39
CA VAL A 79 22.51 -6.20 -24.92
C VAL A 79 21.86 -4.83 -24.76
N LEU A 80 21.01 -4.44 -25.72
CA LEU A 80 20.29 -3.18 -25.68
C LEU A 80 19.25 -3.17 -24.54
N ALA A 81 18.55 -4.29 -24.32
CA ALA A 81 17.64 -4.46 -23.20
C ALA A 81 18.37 -4.34 -21.85
N LEU A 82 19.55 -4.96 -21.71
CA LEU A 82 20.36 -4.89 -20.51
C LEU A 82 20.88 -3.46 -20.26
N LEU A 83 21.36 -2.77 -21.30
CA LEU A 83 21.79 -1.37 -21.19
C LEU A 83 20.61 -0.43 -20.88
N PHE A 84 19.43 -0.69 -21.44
CA PHE A 84 18.21 0.06 -21.13
C PHE A 84 17.79 -0.11 -19.67
N VAL A 85 17.81 -1.35 -19.16
CA VAL A 85 17.55 -1.61 -17.74
C VAL A 85 18.61 -0.93 -16.88
N LEU A 86 19.90 -1.12 -17.17
CA LEU A 86 21.00 -0.55 -16.37
C LEU A 86 20.93 0.98 -16.33
N SER A 87 20.75 1.64 -17.48
CA SER A 87 20.65 3.10 -17.57
C SER A 87 19.44 3.65 -16.81
N SER A 88 18.29 2.97 -16.89
CA SER A 88 17.09 3.38 -16.13
C SER A 88 17.33 3.34 -14.62
N GLN A 89 18.05 2.32 -14.12
CA GLN A 89 18.30 2.17 -12.69
C GLN A 89 19.39 3.12 -12.20
N THR A 90 20.49 3.28 -12.96
CA THR A 90 21.59 4.18 -12.59
C THR A 90 21.17 5.65 -12.63
N LEU A 91 20.25 6.02 -13.51
CA LEU A 91 19.64 7.35 -13.53
C LEU A 91 18.89 7.63 -12.21
N GLY A 92 18.10 6.68 -11.71
CA GLY A 92 17.41 6.79 -10.42
C GLY A 92 18.37 7.00 -9.24
N TYR A 93 19.45 6.21 -9.16
CA TYR A 93 20.46 6.37 -8.10
C TYR A 93 21.29 7.64 -8.23
N GLY A 94 21.66 8.03 -9.45
CA GLY A 94 22.36 9.28 -9.70
C GLY A 94 21.53 10.47 -9.22
N MET A 95 20.23 10.44 -9.52
CA MET A 95 19.28 11.43 -9.08
C MET A 95 19.12 11.44 -7.55
N ALA A 96 18.95 10.28 -6.90
CA ALA A 96 18.91 10.17 -5.44
C ALA A 96 20.21 10.70 -4.77
N GLY A 97 21.37 10.45 -5.38
CA GLY A 97 22.66 10.94 -4.91
C GLY A 97 22.78 12.47 -4.95
N VAL A 98 22.32 13.11 -6.04
CA VAL A 98 22.25 14.57 -6.16
C VAL A 98 21.25 15.17 -5.16
N MET A 99 20.12 14.48 -4.96
CA MET A 99 19.01 14.95 -4.13
C MET A 99 19.21 14.72 -2.62
N ARG A 100 20.22 13.94 -2.22
CA ARG A 100 20.44 13.56 -0.80
C ARG A 100 20.49 14.76 0.15
N ARG A 101 21.05 15.90 -0.29
CA ARG A 101 21.18 17.11 0.53
C ARG A 101 19.82 17.70 0.91
N TYR A 102 18.82 17.54 0.05
CA TYR A 102 17.50 18.15 0.19
C TYR A 102 16.46 17.18 0.77
N VAL A 103 16.58 15.89 0.47
CA VAL A 103 15.57 14.88 0.84
C VAL A 103 15.99 13.99 2.02
N VAL A 104 17.30 13.77 2.21
CA VAL A 104 17.80 12.76 3.18
C VAL A 104 18.44 13.39 4.41
N TRP A 105 19.19 14.48 4.22
CA TRP A 105 19.95 15.11 5.32
C TRP A 105 19.09 15.92 6.31
N PRO A 106 17.95 16.53 5.92
CA PRO A 106 17.09 17.21 6.87
C PRO A 106 16.46 16.23 7.87
N VAL A 107 16.80 16.36 9.15
CA VAL A 107 16.34 15.48 10.26
C VAL A 107 14.83 15.49 10.42
N ALA A 108 14.16 16.55 9.96
CA ALA A 108 12.72 16.69 10.03
C ALA A 108 11.98 15.73 9.05
N MET A 109 12.63 15.25 7.97
CA MET A 109 12.01 14.36 6.97
C MET A 109 12.02 12.89 7.43
N ILE A 110 11.06 12.52 8.27
CA ILE A 110 10.89 11.14 8.77
C ILE A 110 9.70 10.46 8.09
N TRP A 111 9.93 9.24 7.56
CA TRP A 111 8.89 8.37 7.02
C TRP A 111 8.49 7.33 8.06
N PRO A 112 7.21 7.27 8.50
CA PRO A 112 6.78 6.33 9.54
C PRO A 112 7.10 4.86 9.22
N SER A 113 6.99 4.46 7.95
CA SER A 113 7.32 3.09 7.50
C SER A 113 8.80 2.73 7.71
N ASN A 114 9.71 3.71 7.69
CA ASN A 114 11.13 3.48 7.95
C ASN A 114 11.42 3.22 9.44
N LEU A 115 10.52 3.63 10.35
CA LEU A 115 10.69 3.41 11.79
C LEU A 115 10.76 1.92 12.14
N ILE A 116 10.01 1.07 11.44
CA ILE A 116 10.08 -0.40 11.61
C ILE A 116 11.50 -0.90 11.33
N ASN A 117 12.10 -0.46 10.21
CA ASN A 117 13.45 -0.85 9.82
C ASN A 117 14.49 -0.34 10.82
N CYS A 118 14.39 0.92 11.24
CA CYS A 118 15.25 1.51 12.25
C CYS A 118 15.16 0.76 13.59
N ALA A 119 13.94 0.45 14.05
CA ALA A 119 13.72 -0.32 15.27
C ALA A 119 14.37 -1.71 15.18
N MET A 120 14.32 -2.35 14.01
CA MET A 120 14.93 -3.66 13.80
C MET A 120 16.46 -3.61 13.77
N PHE A 121 17.06 -2.61 13.12
CA PHE A 121 18.52 -2.43 13.15
C PHE A 121 19.05 -2.22 14.56
N ARG A 122 18.35 -1.41 15.37
CA ARG A 122 18.69 -1.21 16.79
C ARG A 122 18.49 -2.47 17.61
N ALA A 123 17.39 -3.20 17.38
CA ALA A 123 17.10 -4.45 18.09
C ALA A 123 18.21 -5.50 17.88
N PHE A 124 18.78 -5.62 16.68
CA PHE A 124 19.86 -6.58 16.42
C PHE A 124 21.23 -6.11 16.87
N ASN A 125 21.54 -4.82 16.74
CA ASN A 125 22.88 -4.30 17.01
C ASN A 125 23.11 -3.83 18.47
N ASN A 126 22.19 -4.15 19.40
CA ASN A 126 22.35 -3.99 20.85
C ASN A 126 22.75 -2.57 21.35
N GLU A 127 22.41 -1.49 20.62
CA GLU A 127 22.69 -0.12 21.09
C GLU A 127 21.87 0.29 22.33
N ASP A 128 20.79 -0.45 22.66
CA ASP A 128 19.85 -0.07 23.73
C ASP A 128 19.96 -0.90 25.03
N ASN A 129 20.96 -1.77 25.18
CA ASN A 129 21.23 -2.36 26.51
C ASN A 129 21.73 -1.29 27.51
N ASP A 130 22.08 -0.10 27.01
CA ASP A 130 22.62 1.04 27.76
C ASP A 130 21.58 2.12 28.11
N GLU A 131 20.27 1.87 27.90
CA GLU A 131 19.22 2.72 28.49
C GLU A 131 19.16 2.45 30.02
N VAL A 132 20.17 2.92 30.75
CA VAL A 132 20.09 3.21 32.18
C VAL A 132 19.12 4.38 32.32
N GLU A 133 17.90 4.11 32.79
CA GLU A 133 16.98 5.16 33.25
C GLU A 133 17.68 5.95 34.37
N MET A 134 18.32 7.08 34.03
CA MET A 134 18.73 8.09 35.01
C MET A 134 17.48 8.85 35.46
N ASN A 135 16.78 8.32 36.46
CA ASN A 135 15.94 9.13 37.32
C ASN A 135 16.69 9.36 38.63
N SER A 136 17.10 10.61 38.87
CA SER A 136 17.54 11.07 40.17
C SER A 136 16.42 10.85 41.20
N ASN A 137 16.70 10.00 42.19
CA ASN A 137 16.02 9.86 43.48
C ASN A 137 14.83 8.87 43.63
N GLU A 138 14.65 7.87 42.76
CA GLU A 138 13.74 6.75 43.09
C GLU A 138 14.41 5.39 42.92
N VAL A 139 14.16 4.51 43.88
CA VAL A 139 14.68 3.14 43.97
C VAL A 139 14.34 2.40 42.67
N ILE A 140 15.38 2.09 41.90
CA ILE A 140 15.28 1.34 40.65
C ILE A 140 14.91 -0.10 40.99
N THR A 141 13.62 -0.44 40.93
CA THR A 141 13.24 -1.83 40.68
C THR A 141 13.69 -2.15 39.26
N VAL A 142 14.83 -2.83 39.12
CA VAL A 142 15.27 -3.43 37.86
C VAL A 142 14.27 -4.52 37.51
N SER A 143 13.12 -4.13 36.96
CA SER A 143 12.26 -5.06 36.25
C SER A 143 13.12 -5.61 35.12
N ARG A 144 13.41 -6.92 35.17
CA ARG A 144 14.22 -7.67 34.20
C ARG A 144 13.49 -7.67 32.85
N LYS A 145 13.47 -6.53 32.16
CA LYS A 145 12.80 -6.33 30.88
C LYS A 145 13.61 -7.08 29.81
N MET A 146 12.92 -7.91 29.02
CA MET A 146 13.53 -8.72 27.96
C MET A 146 14.23 -7.84 26.90
N SER A 147 15.36 -8.29 26.36
CA SER A 147 16.04 -7.55 25.27
C SER A 147 15.18 -7.52 24.01
N ARG A 148 15.27 -6.43 23.22
CA ARG A 148 14.51 -6.23 21.97
C ARG A 148 14.79 -7.36 20.96
N SER A 149 16.03 -7.85 20.87
CA SER A 149 16.41 -9.00 20.03
C SER A 149 15.76 -10.32 20.48
N ARG A 150 15.78 -10.61 21.78
CA ARG A 150 15.15 -11.82 22.34
C ARG A 150 13.64 -11.82 22.09
N PHE A 151 13.00 -10.67 22.30
CA PHE A 151 11.59 -10.48 21.99
C PHE A 151 11.32 -10.71 20.49
N PHE A 152 12.16 -10.13 19.62
CA PHE A 152 12.05 -10.31 18.17
C PHE A 152 12.07 -11.79 17.76
N TYR A 153 13.07 -12.56 18.21
CA TYR A 153 13.18 -13.98 17.85
C TYR A 153 12.05 -14.83 18.43
N LEU A 154 11.58 -14.51 19.64
CA LEU A 154 10.43 -15.19 20.24
C LEU A 154 9.16 -14.97 19.40
N MET A 155 8.88 -13.72 19.02
CA MET A 155 7.72 -13.38 18.20
C MET A 155 7.85 -13.90 16.76
N LEU A 156 9.07 -13.91 16.20
CA LEU A 156 9.36 -14.50 14.89
C LEU A 156 9.01 -15.99 14.89
N PHE A 157 9.47 -16.73 15.89
CA PHE A 157 9.18 -18.15 16.04
C PHE A 157 7.69 -18.41 16.23
N PHE A 158 7.04 -17.65 17.11
CA PHE A 158 5.59 -17.72 17.30
C PHE A 158 4.83 -17.51 15.99
N GLN A 159 5.21 -16.49 15.20
CA GLN A 159 4.54 -16.21 13.94
C GLN A 159 4.79 -17.27 12.87
N ILE A 160 6.01 -17.84 12.81
CA ILE A 160 6.28 -18.97 11.90
C ILE A 160 5.36 -20.14 12.25
N LEU A 161 5.23 -20.49 13.54
CA LEU A 161 4.32 -21.55 13.96
C LEU A 161 2.85 -21.22 13.69
N TRP A 162 2.44 -19.98 13.99
CA TRP A 162 1.06 -19.53 13.78
C TRP A 162 0.68 -19.56 12.31
N TYR A 163 1.54 -19.04 11.42
CA TYR A 163 1.22 -18.85 10.00
C TYR A 163 0.96 -20.15 9.23
N TRP A 164 1.45 -21.30 9.69
CA TRP A 164 1.03 -22.61 9.15
C TRP A 164 -0.49 -22.81 9.22
N ILE A 165 -1.14 -22.26 10.24
CA ILE A 165 -2.57 -22.42 10.47
C ILE A 165 -3.36 -21.63 9.42
N PRO A 166 -3.35 -20.29 9.35
CA PRO A 166 -4.11 -19.57 8.34
C PRO A 166 -3.50 -19.66 6.93
N GLY A 167 -2.19 -19.95 6.80
CA GLY A 167 -1.51 -19.96 5.50
C GLY A 167 -1.57 -21.30 4.76
N TYR A 168 -1.87 -22.42 5.44
CA TYR A 168 -1.88 -23.74 4.79
C TYR A 168 -2.91 -24.72 5.35
N ILE A 169 -3.01 -24.89 6.68
CA ILE A 169 -3.86 -25.90 7.31
C ILE A 169 -5.34 -25.50 7.29
N CYS A 170 -5.63 -24.24 7.63
CA CYS A 170 -6.96 -23.67 7.79
C CYS A 170 -7.04 -22.27 7.11
N PRO A 171 -6.92 -22.19 5.77
CA PRO A 171 -7.05 -20.95 5.00
C PRO A 171 -8.26 -20.07 5.34
N ILE A 172 -9.37 -20.65 5.79
CA ILE A 172 -10.57 -19.87 6.15
C ILE A 172 -10.28 -18.80 7.22
N LEU A 173 -9.30 -19.02 8.11
CA LEU A 173 -8.92 -18.05 9.14
C LEU A 173 -8.26 -16.79 8.55
N SER A 174 -7.71 -16.87 7.33
CA SER A 174 -7.20 -15.70 6.61
C SER A 174 -8.32 -14.80 6.06
N ALA A 175 -9.54 -15.31 5.94
CA ALA A 175 -10.67 -14.64 5.29
C ALA A 175 -12.02 -15.05 5.88
N PHE A 176 -12.22 -15.03 7.20
CA PHE A 176 -13.44 -15.57 7.81
C PHE A 176 -14.58 -14.55 7.84
N SER A 177 -15.70 -14.84 7.17
CA SER A 177 -16.89 -13.99 7.16
C SER A 177 -17.97 -14.53 8.11
N LEU A 178 -17.91 -14.15 9.40
CA LEU A 178 -18.77 -14.70 10.46
C LEU A 178 -20.26 -14.61 10.12
N ILE A 179 -20.70 -13.44 9.61
CA ILE A 179 -22.11 -13.19 9.34
C ILE A 179 -22.58 -13.97 8.10
N CYS A 180 -21.74 -14.15 7.07
CA CYS A 180 -22.12 -14.96 5.91
C CYS A 180 -22.39 -16.43 6.30
N TYR A 181 -21.76 -16.95 7.36
CA TYR A 181 -21.99 -18.33 7.80
C TYR A 181 -23.41 -18.60 8.31
N ILE A 182 -24.10 -17.57 8.80
CA ILE A 182 -25.48 -17.70 9.29
C ILE A 182 -26.44 -18.07 8.14
N ASN A 183 -26.20 -17.52 6.94
CA ASN A 183 -26.97 -17.86 5.75
C ASN A 183 -26.11 -17.70 4.47
N SER A 184 -25.37 -18.76 4.16
CA SER A 184 -24.40 -18.80 3.06
C SER A 184 -25.00 -18.70 1.66
N ASN A 185 -26.32 -18.91 1.52
CA ASN A 185 -27.03 -18.88 0.24
C ASN A 185 -27.69 -17.52 -0.06
N ASN A 186 -27.65 -16.57 0.88
CA ASN A 186 -28.24 -15.25 0.67
C ASN A 186 -27.27 -14.31 -0.05
N VAL A 187 -27.63 -13.92 -1.28
CA VAL A 187 -26.84 -13.01 -2.13
C VAL A 187 -26.57 -11.66 -1.46
N VAL A 188 -27.58 -11.06 -0.81
CA VAL A 188 -27.45 -9.74 -0.16
C VAL A 188 -26.51 -9.84 1.02
N LEU A 189 -26.64 -10.89 1.82
CA LEU A 189 -25.77 -11.12 2.98
C LEU A 189 -24.33 -11.33 2.53
N SER A 190 -24.11 -12.12 1.49
CA SER A 190 -22.79 -12.33 0.90
C SER A 190 -22.18 -11.02 0.39
N GLN A 191 -22.94 -10.19 -0.35
CA GLN A 191 -22.46 -8.90 -0.86
C GLN A 191 -22.01 -7.95 0.25
N LEU A 192 -22.76 -7.88 1.35
CA LEU A 192 -22.45 -6.97 2.46
C LEU A 192 -21.31 -7.48 3.34
N THR A 193 -21.22 -8.78 3.58
CA THR A 193 -20.43 -9.33 4.70
C THR A 193 -19.21 -10.16 4.29
N SER A 194 -19.13 -10.60 3.04
CA SER A 194 -17.96 -11.35 2.57
C SER A 194 -16.72 -10.47 2.43
N VAL A 195 -15.53 -11.09 2.52
CA VAL A 195 -14.22 -10.43 2.34
C VAL A 195 -14.10 -9.80 0.95
N ASN A 196 -14.60 -10.51 -0.07
CA ASN A 196 -14.65 -10.06 -1.47
C ASN A 196 -15.90 -9.20 -1.79
N GLY A 197 -16.77 -8.99 -0.79
CA GLY A 197 -17.89 -8.05 -0.82
C GLY A 197 -17.50 -6.75 -0.12
N LEU A 198 -18.37 -6.22 0.74
CA LEU A 198 -18.13 -4.98 1.48
C LEU A 198 -17.48 -5.17 2.86
N GLY A 199 -17.20 -6.41 3.25
CA GLY A 199 -16.41 -6.71 4.45
C GLY A 199 -17.10 -6.43 5.79
N LEU A 200 -18.42 -6.25 5.84
CA LEU A 200 -19.13 -6.01 7.09
C LEU A 200 -19.10 -7.26 7.97
N GLY A 201 -18.33 -7.22 9.07
CA GLY A 201 -18.19 -8.37 9.98
C GLY A 201 -17.32 -9.50 9.43
N SER A 202 -16.47 -9.22 8.44
CA SER A 202 -15.41 -10.14 8.00
C SER A 202 -14.16 -9.97 8.85
N PHE A 203 -13.69 -11.05 9.46
CA PHE A 203 -12.52 -11.08 10.31
C PHE A 203 -11.42 -11.90 9.65
N GLN A 204 -10.20 -11.39 9.70
CA GLN A 204 -9.01 -12.05 9.21
C GLN A 204 -8.06 -12.21 10.39
N LEU A 205 -7.55 -13.42 10.63
CA LEU A 205 -6.57 -13.73 11.67
C LEU A 205 -5.18 -14.02 11.07
N ASP A 206 -4.94 -13.47 9.88
CA ASP A 206 -3.68 -13.56 9.17
C ASP A 206 -3.00 -12.18 9.12
N TRP A 207 -1.77 -12.12 9.62
CA TRP A 207 -0.94 -10.92 9.56
C TRP A 207 -0.64 -10.51 8.11
N ASN A 208 -0.52 -11.47 7.19
CA ASN A 208 -0.29 -11.16 5.78
C ASN A 208 -1.49 -10.41 5.17
N ALA A 209 -2.71 -10.87 5.47
CA ALA A 209 -3.93 -10.24 5.00
C ALA A 209 -4.07 -8.79 5.49
N TRP A 210 -3.65 -8.48 6.73
CA TRP A 210 -3.72 -7.11 7.25
C TRP A 210 -2.70 -6.16 6.59
N VAL A 211 -1.49 -6.63 6.31
CA VAL A 211 -0.38 -5.76 5.88
C VAL A 211 -0.30 -5.63 4.35
N SER A 212 -0.97 -6.50 3.59
CA SER A 212 -0.85 -6.59 2.13
C SER A 212 -1.19 -5.29 1.39
N PHE A 213 -2.20 -4.53 1.84
CA PHE A 213 -2.63 -3.29 1.19
C PHE A 213 -2.50 -2.03 2.04
N LEU A 214 -2.64 -2.13 3.38
CA LEU A 214 -2.70 -0.97 4.28
C LEU A 214 -1.45 -0.78 5.15
N ASP A 215 -0.39 -1.53 4.86
CA ASP A 215 0.79 -1.63 5.71
C ASP A 215 0.45 -2.06 7.15
N SER A 216 1.44 -2.00 8.05
CA SER A 216 1.23 -2.37 9.45
C SER A 216 0.28 -1.39 10.16
N PRO A 217 -0.83 -1.87 10.76
CA PRO A 217 -1.73 -1.03 11.53
C PRO A 217 -1.02 -0.38 12.73
N ILE A 218 0.05 -1.00 13.25
CA ILE A 218 0.77 -0.54 14.44
C ILE A 218 1.51 0.78 14.19
N VAL A 219 1.88 1.08 12.94
CA VAL A 219 2.61 2.32 12.60
C VAL A 219 1.67 3.51 12.45
N VAL A 220 0.40 3.27 12.14
CA VAL A 220 -0.56 4.33 11.88
C VAL A 220 -1.19 4.79 13.20
N PRO A 221 -1.05 6.06 13.59
CA PRO A 221 -1.58 6.54 14.86
C PRO A 221 -3.11 6.43 14.89
N PHE A 222 -3.68 6.21 16.08
CA PHE A 222 -5.10 5.90 16.25
C PHE A 222 -6.04 6.97 15.67
N TRP A 223 -5.72 8.26 15.80
CA TRP A 223 -6.53 9.34 15.23
C TRP A 223 -6.61 9.25 13.70
N ALA A 224 -5.54 8.84 13.02
CA ALA A 224 -5.53 8.65 11.57
C ALA A 224 -6.34 7.42 11.18
N GLN A 225 -6.26 6.34 11.96
CA GLN A 225 -7.11 5.15 11.77
C GLN A 225 -8.60 5.47 11.90
N LEU A 226 -9.00 6.34 12.83
CA LEU A 226 -10.39 6.77 12.94
C LEU A 226 -10.87 7.55 11.71
N ASN A 227 -10.02 8.41 11.12
CA ASN A 227 -10.36 9.08 9.87
C ASN A 227 -10.52 8.07 8.71
N ILE A 228 -9.64 7.06 8.64
CA ILE A 228 -9.75 5.97 7.66
C ILE A 228 -11.05 5.18 7.87
N LEU A 229 -11.41 4.85 9.12
CA LEU A 229 -12.66 4.16 9.46
C LEU A 229 -13.88 4.98 9.00
N VAL A 230 -13.92 6.28 9.28
CA VAL A 230 -15.02 7.14 8.86
C VAL A 230 -15.15 7.16 7.33
N GLY A 231 -14.03 7.30 6.62
CA GLY A 231 -14.00 7.23 5.16
C GLY A 231 -14.51 5.90 4.63
N PHE A 232 -14.03 4.80 5.21
CA PHE A 232 -14.43 3.45 4.85
C PHE A 232 -15.94 3.22 5.06
N VAL A 233 -16.49 3.57 6.23
CA VAL A 233 -17.92 3.43 6.53
C VAL A 233 -18.77 4.23 5.56
N VAL A 234 -18.44 5.50 5.32
CA VAL A 234 -19.23 6.36 4.44
C VAL A 234 -19.20 5.86 3.00
N LEU A 235 -18.02 5.54 2.47
CA LEU A 235 -17.87 5.20 1.05
C LEU A 235 -18.29 3.76 0.76
N VAL A 236 -17.84 2.81 1.59
CA VAL A 236 -18.03 1.38 1.35
C VAL A 236 -19.35 0.88 1.94
N TRP A 237 -19.75 1.30 3.15
CA TRP A 237 -20.94 0.75 3.80
C TRP A 237 -22.21 1.59 3.61
N ILE A 238 -22.09 2.85 3.22
CA ILE A 238 -23.26 3.72 2.98
C ILE A 238 -23.43 3.98 1.49
N ILE A 239 -22.48 4.66 0.84
CA ILE A 239 -22.63 5.11 -0.54
C ILE A 239 -22.69 3.93 -1.53
N THR A 240 -21.77 2.97 -1.41
CA THR A 240 -21.70 1.84 -2.36
C THR A 240 -22.98 0.98 -2.37
N PRO A 241 -23.51 0.50 -1.23
CA PRO A 241 -24.82 -0.17 -1.17
C PRO A 241 -25.95 0.68 -1.71
N THR A 242 -26.02 1.96 -1.33
CA THR A 242 -27.10 2.85 -1.74
C THR A 242 -27.19 2.92 -3.25
N VAL A 243 -26.06 3.10 -3.93
CA VAL A 243 -26.02 3.17 -5.41
C VAL A 243 -26.32 1.82 -6.02
N TYR A 244 -25.73 0.75 -5.49
CA TYR A 244 -25.92 -0.59 -6.00
C TYR A 244 -27.39 -1.03 -5.94
N TYR A 245 -28.04 -0.87 -4.78
CA TYR A 245 -29.41 -1.31 -4.56
C TYR A 245 -30.46 -0.40 -5.19
N LEU A 246 -30.18 0.90 -5.32
CA LEU A 246 -31.02 1.84 -6.10
C LEU A 246 -30.82 1.70 -7.62
N ASN A 247 -29.90 0.83 -8.06
CA ASN A 247 -29.57 0.59 -9.46
C ASN A 247 -29.14 1.87 -10.22
N LEU A 248 -28.46 2.78 -9.53
CA LEU A 248 -27.88 3.95 -10.18
C LEU A 248 -26.80 3.50 -11.17
N TRP A 249 -26.75 4.13 -12.34
CA TRP A 249 -25.82 3.79 -13.43
C TRP A 249 -25.90 2.35 -13.97
N ASN A 250 -27.03 1.66 -13.77
CA ASN A 250 -27.19 0.23 -14.09
C ASN A 250 -26.20 -0.66 -13.33
N SER A 251 -25.89 -0.30 -12.09
CA SER A 251 -24.91 -0.99 -11.24
C SER A 251 -25.25 -2.47 -10.99
N LYS A 252 -26.53 -2.86 -10.96
CA LYS A 252 -26.95 -4.26 -10.70
C LYS A 252 -26.59 -5.24 -11.82
N ALA A 253 -26.26 -4.74 -13.01
CA ALA A 253 -25.77 -5.58 -14.11
C ALA A 253 -24.34 -6.07 -13.85
N MET A 254 -23.61 -5.43 -12.93
CA MET A 254 -22.20 -5.70 -12.65
C MET A 254 -22.01 -6.22 -11.22
N PRO A 255 -20.85 -6.83 -10.90
CA PRO A 255 -20.50 -7.18 -9.53
C PRO A 255 -20.37 -5.95 -8.64
N ILE A 256 -20.59 -6.11 -7.34
CA ILE A 256 -20.52 -5.01 -6.37
C ILE A 256 -19.08 -4.48 -6.19
N VAL A 257 -18.08 -5.36 -6.23
CA VAL A 257 -16.66 -5.02 -6.09
C VAL A 257 -15.86 -5.67 -7.21
N SER A 258 -15.36 -4.92 -8.20
CA SER A 258 -14.47 -5.50 -9.22
C SER A 258 -13.57 -4.44 -9.84
N ASN A 259 -12.34 -4.81 -10.19
CA ASN A 259 -11.39 -3.99 -10.96
C ASN A 259 -11.50 -4.17 -12.47
N ARG A 260 -12.42 -5.02 -12.95
CA ARG A 260 -12.59 -5.29 -14.37
C ARG A 260 -13.54 -4.28 -15.03
N LEU A 261 -13.44 -4.18 -16.36
CA LEU A 261 -14.31 -3.36 -17.20
C LEU A 261 -15.46 -4.22 -17.73
N PHE A 262 -16.66 -3.64 -17.83
CA PHE A 262 -17.88 -4.34 -18.21
C PHE A 262 -18.62 -3.63 -19.37
N THR A 263 -19.47 -4.38 -20.08
CA THR A 263 -20.47 -3.83 -21.00
C THR A 263 -21.71 -3.35 -20.23
N VAL A 264 -22.68 -2.74 -20.92
CA VAL A 264 -23.95 -2.30 -20.30
C VAL A 264 -24.76 -3.47 -19.75
N GLU A 265 -24.61 -4.63 -20.37
CA GLU A 265 -25.29 -5.89 -20.03
C GLU A 265 -24.60 -6.65 -18.89
N GLY A 266 -23.38 -6.25 -18.50
CA GLY A 266 -22.63 -6.89 -17.41
C GLY A 266 -21.58 -7.92 -17.85
N TYR A 267 -21.31 -8.05 -19.15
CA TYR A 267 -20.24 -8.93 -19.65
C TYR A 267 -18.87 -8.25 -19.56
N TYR A 268 -17.80 -9.04 -19.52
CA TYR A 268 -16.45 -8.50 -19.57
C TYR A 268 -16.20 -7.74 -20.88
N TYR A 269 -15.69 -6.51 -20.75
CA TYR A 269 -15.42 -5.67 -21.91
C TYR A 269 -14.16 -6.15 -22.62
N ASN A 270 -14.29 -6.60 -23.87
CA ASN A 270 -13.14 -7.03 -24.66
C ASN A 270 -12.41 -5.83 -25.26
N ILE A 271 -11.30 -5.44 -24.64
CA ILE A 271 -10.50 -4.28 -25.05
C ILE A 271 -9.91 -4.47 -26.45
N SER A 272 -9.52 -5.70 -26.83
CA SER A 272 -8.90 -5.94 -28.15
C SER A 272 -9.89 -5.80 -29.30
N ALA A 273 -11.20 -5.97 -29.05
CA ALA A 273 -12.24 -5.85 -30.08
C ALA A 273 -12.49 -4.41 -30.54
N VAL A 274 -12.15 -3.42 -29.71
CA VAL A 274 -12.32 -1.98 -30.02
C VAL A 274 -11.02 -1.30 -30.45
N LEU A 275 -9.92 -2.04 -30.55
CA LEU A 275 -8.63 -1.55 -31.00
C LEU A 275 -8.37 -2.01 -32.43
N ASP A 276 -7.86 -1.11 -33.26
CA ASP A 276 -7.35 -1.42 -34.59
C ASP A 276 -5.99 -2.15 -34.51
N SER A 277 -5.52 -2.71 -35.62
CA SER A 277 -4.20 -3.33 -35.80
C SER A 277 -3.02 -2.49 -35.31
N ASN A 278 -3.17 -1.16 -35.28
CA ASN A 278 -2.19 -0.20 -34.77
C ASN A 278 -2.41 0.20 -33.29
N LEU A 279 -3.24 -0.55 -32.55
CA LEU A 279 -3.68 -0.26 -31.17
C LEU A 279 -4.29 1.14 -30.96
N ARG A 280 -4.89 1.69 -32.02
CA ARG A 280 -5.70 2.90 -31.94
C ARG A 280 -7.15 2.52 -31.69
N LEU A 281 -7.86 3.34 -30.93
CA LEU A 281 -9.29 3.14 -30.70
C LEU A 281 -10.05 3.26 -32.02
N ASN A 282 -10.71 2.18 -32.43
CA ASN A 282 -11.60 2.17 -33.59
C ASN A 282 -12.99 2.66 -33.15
N GLU A 283 -13.36 3.87 -33.56
CA GLU A 283 -14.60 4.50 -33.10
C GLU A 283 -15.86 3.78 -33.60
N THR A 284 -15.82 3.14 -34.78
CA THR A 284 -16.97 2.40 -35.31
C THR A 284 -17.20 1.11 -34.52
N ALA A 285 -16.14 0.36 -34.24
CA ALA A 285 -16.18 -0.82 -33.39
C ALA A 285 -16.61 -0.47 -31.95
N TYR A 286 -16.13 0.65 -31.41
CA TYR A 286 -16.52 1.15 -30.09
C TYR A 286 -18.02 1.47 -30.01
N ASN A 287 -18.56 2.14 -31.03
CA ASN A 287 -19.99 2.47 -31.07
C ASN A 287 -20.88 1.22 -31.20
N LEU A 288 -20.38 0.15 -31.85
CA LEU A 288 -21.07 -1.15 -31.95
C LEU A 288 -21.05 -1.95 -30.65
N HIS A 289 -19.90 -2.02 -29.97
CA HIS A 289 -19.74 -2.73 -28.69
C HIS A 289 -20.34 -1.98 -27.50
N GLY A 290 -20.63 -0.69 -27.67
CA GLY A 290 -21.23 0.15 -26.64
C GLY A 290 -20.22 0.70 -25.62
N PRO A 291 -20.69 1.59 -24.74
CA PRO A 291 -19.84 2.29 -23.79
C PRO A 291 -19.34 1.34 -22.69
N LEU A 292 -18.08 1.55 -22.30
CA LEU A 292 -17.46 0.86 -21.17
C LEU A 292 -18.13 1.25 -19.85
N ARG A 293 -18.30 0.26 -18.96
CA ARG A 293 -18.84 0.41 -17.61
C ARG A 293 -17.85 -0.09 -16.57
N ILE A 294 -17.88 0.58 -15.43
CA ILE A 294 -17.16 0.20 -14.21
C ILE A 294 -18.13 0.00 -13.05
N THR A 295 -17.72 -0.81 -12.08
CA THR A 295 -18.50 -1.11 -10.88
C THR A 295 -18.75 0.15 -10.05
N ALA A 296 -19.80 0.12 -9.22
CA ALA A 296 -20.19 1.26 -8.39
C ALA A 296 -19.04 1.68 -7.45
N ILE A 297 -18.40 0.74 -6.76
CA ILE A 297 -17.29 1.03 -5.85
C ILE A 297 -16.10 1.65 -6.59
N PHE A 298 -15.79 1.16 -7.79
CA PHE A 298 -14.69 1.70 -8.59
C PHE A 298 -15.01 3.12 -9.08
N ALA A 299 -16.26 3.37 -9.47
CA ALA A 299 -16.71 4.70 -9.87
C ALA A 299 -16.63 5.71 -8.73
N PHE A 300 -17.03 5.32 -7.52
CA PHE A 300 -16.89 6.20 -6.35
C PHE A 300 -15.45 6.41 -5.94
N ASN A 301 -14.57 5.41 -6.08
CA ASN A 301 -13.15 5.64 -5.81
C ASN A 301 -12.56 6.72 -6.75
N TYR A 302 -12.98 6.78 -8.02
CA TYR A 302 -12.66 7.91 -8.90
C TYR A 302 -13.25 9.23 -8.41
N GLY A 303 -14.54 9.25 -8.06
CA GLY A 303 -15.22 10.43 -7.51
C GLY A 303 -14.54 11.02 -6.27
N VAL A 304 -14.17 10.14 -5.35
CA VAL A 304 -13.45 10.45 -4.13
C VAL A 304 -12.02 10.88 -4.43
N GLY A 305 -11.36 10.28 -5.43
CA GLY A 305 -10.08 10.75 -5.95
C GLY A 305 -10.14 12.21 -6.44
N PHE A 306 -11.15 12.58 -7.22
CA PHE A 306 -11.38 13.98 -7.63
C PHE A 306 -11.61 14.90 -6.42
N ALA A 307 -12.39 14.44 -5.43
CA ALA A 307 -12.61 15.19 -4.20
C ALA A 307 -11.34 15.33 -3.35
N ALA A 308 -10.50 14.30 -3.27
CA ALA A 308 -9.26 14.32 -2.52
C ALA A 308 -8.32 15.40 -3.06
N VAL A 309 -8.18 15.54 -4.39
CA VAL A 309 -7.32 16.56 -5.02
C VAL A 309 -7.61 17.96 -4.48
N THR A 310 -8.86 18.38 -4.54
CA THR A 310 -9.31 19.73 -4.14
C THR A 310 -9.45 19.87 -2.63
N CYS A 311 -9.83 18.80 -1.94
CA CYS A 311 -9.91 18.78 -0.48
C CYS A 311 -8.57 18.99 0.16
N ILE A 312 -7.52 18.30 -0.32
CA ILE A 312 -6.17 18.52 0.20
C ILE A 312 -5.85 20.00 -0.02
N LEU A 313 -6.12 20.53 -1.22
CA LEU A 313 -5.76 21.88 -1.66
C LEU A 313 -6.31 22.95 -0.72
N VAL A 314 -7.61 22.87 -0.43
CA VAL A 314 -8.28 23.78 0.49
C VAL A 314 -7.88 23.48 1.94
N HIS A 315 -7.72 22.21 2.32
CA HIS A 315 -7.29 21.84 3.67
C HIS A 315 -5.95 22.44 4.05
N THR A 316 -4.95 22.44 3.17
CA THR A 316 -3.65 23.06 3.51
C THR A 316 -3.71 24.57 3.58
N ILE A 317 -4.50 25.21 2.71
CA ILE A 317 -4.70 26.67 2.76
C ILE A 317 -5.33 27.07 4.11
N LEU A 318 -6.28 26.27 4.61
CA LEU A 318 -7.04 26.59 5.80
C LEU A 318 -6.36 26.19 7.11
N ASN A 319 -5.82 24.97 7.19
CA ASN A 319 -5.45 24.40 8.47
C ASN A 319 -4.08 24.81 8.99
N ASP A 320 -3.19 25.33 8.13
CA ASP A 320 -1.91 25.95 8.52
C ASP A 320 -1.33 26.76 7.33
N GLY A 321 -1.41 28.09 7.40
CA GLY A 321 -0.71 29.02 6.48
C GLY A 321 0.83 29.03 6.61
N ALA A 322 1.46 27.95 7.08
CA ALA A 322 2.89 27.92 7.41
C ALA A 322 3.50 26.51 7.42
N LEU A 323 3.19 25.69 6.42
CA LEU A 323 4.05 24.55 6.06
C LEU A 323 4.57 24.77 4.63
N MET A 324 3.64 25.03 3.72
CA MET A 324 3.91 25.31 2.32
C MET A 324 3.33 26.69 1.94
N PRO A 325 4.14 27.63 1.41
CA PRO A 325 3.68 28.84 0.75
C PRO A 325 2.68 28.51 -0.36
N TRP A 326 1.62 29.30 -0.43
CA TRP A 326 0.51 29.10 -1.36
C TRP A 326 0.95 28.99 -2.84
N TYR A 327 2.03 29.67 -3.25
CA TYR A 327 2.52 29.60 -4.63
C TYR A 327 3.06 28.22 -5.02
N MET A 328 3.57 27.45 -4.06
CA MET A 328 4.05 26.10 -4.33
C MET A 328 2.91 25.12 -4.58
N LEU A 329 1.71 25.42 -4.10
CA LEU A 329 0.52 24.64 -4.39
C LEU A 329 0.17 24.72 -5.86
N PHE A 330 0.19 25.93 -6.42
CA PHE A 330 0.01 26.15 -7.85
C PHE A 330 1.09 25.42 -8.65
N LEU A 331 2.36 25.53 -8.22
CA LEU A 331 3.45 24.80 -8.85
C LEU A 331 3.24 23.28 -8.83
N ALA A 332 2.78 22.71 -7.70
CA ALA A 332 2.51 21.28 -7.57
C ALA A 332 1.37 20.83 -8.51
N VAL A 333 0.28 21.60 -8.58
CA VAL A 333 -0.86 21.30 -9.47
C VAL A 333 -0.47 21.45 -10.94
N THR A 334 0.27 22.50 -11.30
CA THR A 334 0.78 22.71 -12.66
C THR A 334 1.71 21.57 -13.07
N MET A 335 2.58 21.13 -12.16
CA MET A 335 3.46 19.99 -12.40
C MET A 335 2.65 18.70 -12.59
N GLY A 336 1.68 18.42 -11.72
CA GLY A 336 0.74 17.32 -11.89
C GLY A 336 0.03 17.34 -13.25
N PHE A 337 -0.44 18.52 -13.68
CA PHE A 337 -1.11 18.71 -14.97
C PHE A 337 -0.19 18.49 -16.18
N ILE A 338 1.02 19.03 -16.15
CA ILE A 338 2.03 18.84 -17.22
C ILE A 338 2.35 17.36 -17.40
N PHE A 339 2.50 16.63 -16.29
CA PHE A 339 2.83 15.22 -16.34
C PHE A 339 1.61 14.30 -16.51
N LEU A 340 0.38 14.81 -16.40
CA LEU A 340 -0.84 14.03 -16.59
C LEU A 340 -0.91 13.43 -17.99
N LEU A 341 -0.67 14.22 -19.05
CA LEU A 341 -0.75 13.73 -20.42
C LEU A 341 0.35 12.69 -20.73
N PRO A 342 1.65 12.93 -20.45
CA PRO A 342 2.68 11.91 -20.59
C PRO A 342 2.41 10.65 -19.77
N ASN A 343 1.94 10.79 -18.53
CA ASN A 343 1.66 9.64 -17.67
C ASN A 343 0.45 8.83 -18.17
N ALA A 344 -0.61 9.50 -18.64
CA ALA A 344 -1.77 8.85 -19.25
C ALA A 344 -1.39 8.11 -20.54
N ILE A 345 -0.55 8.71 -21.40
CA ILE A 345 -0.05 8.06 -22.62
C ILE A 345 0.81 6.84 -22.27
N MET A 346 1.74 6.96 -21.31
CA MET A 346 2.58 5.85 -20.87
C MET A 346 1.75 4.73 -20.23
N THR A 347 0.74 5.07 -19.42
CA THR A 347 -0.18 4.09 -18.84
C THR A 347 -1.04 3.43 -19.92
N ALA A 348 -1.48 4.17 -20.93
CA ALA A 348 -2.28 3.62 -22.02
C ALA A 348 -1.48 2.69 -22.96
N ILE A 349 -0.24 3.04 -23.29
CA ILE A 349 0.59 2.29 -24.24
C ILE A 349 1.34 1.14 -23.56
N ALA A 350 1.91 1.43 -22.38
CA ALA A 350 2.83 0.55 -21.68
C ALA A 350 2.24 0.00 -20.37
N ASN A 351 0.98 0.26 -20.02
CA ASN A 351 0.36 -0.20 -18.75
C ASN A 351 1.23 0.08 -17.51
N VAL A 352 2.04 1.15 -17.58
CA VAL A 352 2.99 1.55 -16.54
C VAL A 352 2.62 2.96 -16.08
N THR A 353 2.40 3.12 -14.78
CA THR A 353 2.21 4.43 -14.15
C THR A 353 3.56 4.99 -13.71
N MET A 354 3.89 6.20 -14.16
CA MET A 354 5.12 6.87 -13.75
C MET A 354 4.93 7.49 -12.35
N GLY A 355 5.72 7.03 -11.38
CA GLY A 355 5.72 7.57 -10.03
C GLY A 355 6.39 8.95 -10.00
N LEU A 356 5.60 10.02 -10.02
CA LEU A 356 6.13 11.39 -9.91
C LEU A 356 6.60 11.79 -8.51
N ASN A 357 6.41 10.90 -7.54
CA ASN A 357 6.81 11.05 -6.15
C ASN A 357 8.22 11.61 -5.93
N VAL A 358 9.21 11.14 -6.70
CA VAL A 358 10.62 11.55 -6.51
C VAL A 358 10.89 12.93 -7.10
N ILE A 359 10.34 13.23 -8.28
CA ILE A 359 10.54 14.52 -8.95
C ILE A 359 9.83 15.63 -8.17
N THR A 360 8.63 15.32 -7.64
CA THR A 360 7.85 16.30 -6.87
C THR A 360 8.49 16.59 -5.52
N GLU A 361 9.02 15.56 -4.85
CA GLU A 361 9.80 15.72 -3.62
C GLU A 361 11.05 16.57 -3.82
N PHE A 362 11.67 16.45 -4.99
CA PHE A 362 12.84 17.25 -5.34
C PHE A 362 12.54 18.72 -5.57
N VAL A 363 11.55 19.01 -6.43
CA VAL A 363 11.16 20.39 -6.72
C VAL A 363 10.74 21.07 -5.42
N ALA A 364 9.99 20.38 -4.57
CA ALA A 364 9.63 20.88 -3.25
C ALA A 364 10.84 21.09 -2.33
N GLY A 365 11.73 20.11 -2.22
CA GLY A 365 12.93 20.18 -1.38
C GLY A 365 13.96 21.22 -1.83
N LEU A 366 13.96 21.61 -3.11
CA LEU A 366 14.76 22.73 -3.62
C LEU A 366 14.20 24.09 -3.21
N ILE A 367 12.87 24.24 -3.24
CA ILE A 367 12.21 25.52 -2.99
C ILE A 367 12.05 25.76 -1.48
N ILE A 368 11.80 24.69 -0.69
CA ILE A 368 11.68 24.75 0.78
C ILE A 368 12.54 23.67 1.41
N PRO A 369 13.84 23.95 1.58
CA PRO A 369 14.70 23.05 2.33
C PRO A 369 14.30 23.06 3.81
N GLY A 370 14.17 21.87 4.40
CA GLY A 370 14.02 21.70 5.85
C GLY A 370 12.58 21.58 6.37
N ASP A 371 11.55 21.80 5.54
CA ASP A 371 10.16 21.54 5.92
C ASP A 371 9.65 20.20 5.34
N PRO A 372 9.60 19.15 6.17
CA PRO A 372 9.23 17.81 5.73
C PRO A 372 7.74 17.68 5.40
N ILE A 373 6.89 18.37 6.16
CA ILE A 373 5.46 18.27 6.01
C ILE A 373 5.08 19.01 4.73
N ALA A 374 5.68 20.18 4.46
CA ALA A 374 5.52 20.90 3.20
C ALA A 374 5.91 20.06 1.98
N ASN A 375 7.05 19.34 2.07
CA ASN A 375 7.55 18.50 0.99
C ASN A 375 6.61 17.33 0.68
N VAL A 376 6.22 16.56 1.72
CA VAL A 376 5.27 15.45 1.57
C VAL A 376 3.92 15.94 1.06
N THR A 377 3.51 17.13 1.48
CA THR A 377 2.27 17.76 1.02
C THR A 377 2.36 18.17 -0.46
N PHE A 378 3.45 18.82 -0.91
CA PHE A 378 3.71 19.13 -2.32
C PHE A 378 3.68 17.89 -3.20
N LYS A 379 4.37 16.82 -2.77
CA LYS A 379 4.35 15.54 -3.46
C LYS A 379 2.94 15.01 -3.63
N THR A 380 2.18 14.98 -2.54
CA THR A 380 0.82 14.46 -2.52
C THR A 380 -0.07 15.20 -3.51
N TYR A 381 0.07 16.53 -3.59
CA TYR A 381 -0.63 17.36 -4.58
C TYR A 381 -0.33 17.03 -6.02
N SER A 382 0.95 16.98 -6.36
CA SER A 382 1.34 16.72 -7.73
C SER A 382 1.08 15.26 -8.12
N TYR A 383 1.07 14.31 -7.18
CA TYR A 383 0.84 12.90 -7.48
C TYR A 383 -0.65 12.58 -7.68
N ILE A 384 -1.53 13.02 -6.76
CA ILE A 384 -2.96 12.68 -6.82
C ILE A 384 -3.64 13.32 -8.04
N THR A 385 -3.20 14.52 -8.44
CA THR A 385 -3.71 15.21 -9.64
C THR A 385 -3.47 14.46 -10.95
N GLN A 386 -2.56 13.50 -11.01
CA GLN A 386 -2.19 12.80 -12.25
C GLN A 386 -3.03 11.56 -12.58
N VAL A 387 -3.71 10.97 -11.60
CA VAL A 387 -4.40 9.66 -11.75
C VAL A 387 -5.77 9.81 -12.43
N GLN A 388 -6.13 11.02 -12.83
CA GLN A 388 -7.50 11.41 -13.06
C GLN A 388 -7.70 11.99 -14.47
N GLY A 389 -8.03 11.15 -15.46
CA GLY A 389 -8.61 11.67 -16.71
C GLY A 389 -8.57 10.81 -17.99
N PRO A 390 -9.64 10.06 -18.27
CA PRO A 390 -10.07 9.78 -19.64
C PRO A 390 -11.30 10.63 -20.00
N VAL A 391 -11.19 11.49 -21.01
CA VAL A 391 -12.29 12.35 -21.50
C VAL A 391 -13.50 11.51 -21.96
N LYS A 392 -13.27 10.33 -22.55
CA LYS A 392 -14.38 9.42 -22.95
C LYS A 392 -15.12 8.82 -21.76
N MET A 393 -14.52 8.80 -20.57
CA MET A 393 -15.10 8.20 -19.37
C MET A 393 -15.82 9.19 -18.47
N PHE A 394 -15.36 10.44 -18.37
CA PHE A 394 -15.98 11.46 -17.50
C PHE A 394 -16.52 12.69 -18.25
N GLY A 395 -16.45 12.70 -19.58
CA GLY A 395 -16.96 13.80 -20.39
C GLY A 395 -18.50 13.97 -20.32
N PRO A 396 -19.05 15.05 -20.91
CA PRO A 396 -20.47 15.40 -20.80
C PRO A 396 -21.45 14.34 -21.33
N LYS A 397 -20.98 13.48 -22.24
CA LYS A 397 -21.78 12.38 -22.81
C LYS A 397 -21.74 11.10 -21.96
N SER A 398 -20.91 11.06 -20.91
CA SER A 398 -20.78 9.90 -20.04
C SER A 398 -21.76 9.95 -18.87
N ILE A 399 -22.23 8.79 -18.45
CA ILE A 399 -23.03 8.63 -17.23
C ILE A 399 -22.26 8.97 -15.94
N TYR A 400 -20.92 8.93 -16.01
CA TYR A 400 -20.01 9.18 -14.88
C TYR A 400 -19.62 10.66 -14.71
N TRP A 401 -20.09 11.55 -15.60
CA TRP A 401 -19.84 12.99 -15.50
C TRP A 401 -20.13 13.59 -14.11
N PRO A 402 -21.19 13.18 -13.36
CA PRO A 402 -21.48 13.76 -12.05
C PRO A 402 -20.37 13.54 -11.01
N LEU A 403 -19.49 12.55 -11.21
CA LEU A 403 -18.34 12.33 -10.33
C LEU A 403 -17.36 13.50 -10.34
N LEU A 404 -17.36 14.32 -11.41
CA LEU A 404 -16.55 15.55 -11.48
C LEU A 404 -17.00 16.61 -10.45
N PHE A 405 -18.25 16.58 -9.97
CA PHE A 405 -18.65 17.40 -8.82
C PHE A 405 -17.88 17.04 -7.54
N GLY A 406 -17.20 15.89 -7.52
CA GLY A 406 -16.21 15.54 -6.50
C GLY A 406 -15.21 16.68 -6.28
N PHE A 407 -14.74 17.35 -7.33
CA PHE A 407 -13.85 18.52 -7.20
C PHE A 407 -14.46 19.66 -6.38
N LEU A 408 -15.74 19.95 -6.58
CA LEU A 408 -16.41 21.01 -5.82
C LEU A 408 -16.65 20.58 -4.37
N ILE A 409 -17.14 19.34 -4.19
CA ILE A 409 -17.39 18.78 -2.86
C ILE A 409 -16.10 18.75 -2.04
N GLY A 410 -15.02 18.25 -2.64
CA GLY A 410 -13.69 18.21 -2.04
C GLY A 410 -13.22 19.58 -1.56
N ALA A 411 -13.35 20.61 -2.40
CA ALA A 411 -12.99 21.98 -2.03
C ALA A 411 -13.80 22.51 -0.82
N ILE A 412 -15.07 22.12 -0.69
CA ILE A 412 -15.96 22.62 0.37
C ILE A 412 -15.77 21.88 1.69
N LEU A 413 -15.56 20.55 1.66
CA LEU A 413 -15.48 19.68 2.85
C LEU A 413 -14.55 20.17 3.99
N PRO A 414 -13.33 20.68 3.74
CA PRO A 414 -12.46 21.16 4.82
C PRO A 414 -12.91 22.48 5.46
N ILE A 415 -13.76 23.29 4.78
CA ILE A 415 -14.18 24.62 5.25
C ILE A 415 -15.00 24.54 6.56
N PRO A 416 -16.03 23.68 6.69
CA PRO A 416 -16.77 23.53 7.95
C PRO A 416 -15.90 23.15 9.14
N VAL A 417 -14.92 22.24 8.97
CA VAL A 417 -14.04 21.82 10.07
C VAL A 417 -13.14 22.95 10.51
N TRP A 418 -12.62 23.73 9.56
CA TRP A 418 -11.84 24.91 9.85
C TRP A 418 -12.66 25.98 10.60
N LEU A 419 -13.90 26.26 10.15
CA LEU A 419 -14.80 27.18 10.83
C LEU A 419 -15.11 26.71 12.26
N LEU A 420 -15.41 25.42 12.44
CA LEU A 420 -15.66 24.84 13.76
C LEU A 420 -14.43 24.91 14.67
N ARG A 421 -13.23 24.69 14.13
CA ARG A 421 -11.97 24.83 14.86
C ARG A 421 -11.74 26.27 15.33
N LYS A 422 -12.12 27.26 14.51
CA LYS A 422 -12.00 28.69 14.82
C LYS A 422 -13.07 29.16 15.82
N GLN A 423 -14.30 28.65 15.70
CA GLN A 423 -15.42 29.02 16.55
C GLN A 423 -15.36 28.34 17.93
N TYR A 424 -14.84 27.11 18.01
CA TYR A 424 -14.77 26.31 19.23
C TYR A 424 -13.35 25.83 19.54
N PRO A 425 -12.38 26.73 19.80
CA PRO A 425 -10.98 26.37 20.05
C PRO A 425 -10.77 25.47 21.28
N GLN A 426 -11.73 25.46 22.22
CA GLN A 426 -11.74 24.62 23.41
C GLN A 426 -11.92 23.12 23.11
N ILE A 427 -12.53 22.77 21.97
CA ILE A 427 -12.80 21.39 21.59
C ILE A 427 -11.57 20.80 20.87
N ARG A 428 -10.72 20.09 21.62
CA ARG A 428 -9.44 19.58 21.10
C ARG A 428 -9.57 18.52 20.00
N TRP A 429 -10.65 17.73 20.00
CA TRP A 429 -10.79 16.60 19.06
C TRP A 429 -11.02 17.03 17.60
N ILE A 430 -11.59 18.20 17.36
CA ILE A 430 -11.85 18.75 16.00
C ILE A 430 -10.53 18.89 15.22
N ARG A 431 -9.41 19.11 15.91
CA ARG A 431 -8.08 19.23 15.31
C ARG A 431 -7.58 17.93 14.66
N TYR A 432 -8.14 16.78 15.03
CA TYR A 432 -7.77 15.47 14.49
C TYR A 432 -8.64 15.01 13.33
N VAL A 433 -9.62 15.81 12.89
CA VAL A 433 -10.47 15.49 11.73
C VAL A 433 -9.81 16.00 10.46
N HIS A 434 -9.40 15.07 9.60
CA HIS A 434 -8.71 15.37 8.34
C HIS A 434 -9.47 14.74 7.17
N PHE A 435 -10.29 15.56 6.50
CA PHE A 435 -10.98 15.16 5.27
C PHE A 435 -10.08 14.60 4.16
N PRO A 436 -8.83 15.09 3.96
CA PRO A 436 -7.87 14.42 3.10
C PRO A 436 -7.70 12.93 3.36
N ILE A 437 -7.54 12.56 4.64
CA ILE A 437 -7.33 11.17 5.06
C ILE A 437 -8.63 10.37 4.86
N ILE A 438 -9.77 10.94 5.26
CA ILE A 438 -11.10 10.35 5.08
C ILE A 438 -11.37 10.01 3.61
N LEU A 439 -11.07 10.93 2.69
CA LEU A 439 -11.26 10.71 1.25
C LEU A 439 -10.23 9.73 0.69
N SER A 440 -8.98 9.77 1.14
CA SER A 440 -7.97 8.80 0.67
C SER A 440 -8.17 7.37 1.18
N ALA A 441 -9.05 7.16 2.17
CA ALA A 441 -9.21 5.90 2.89
C ALA A 441 -9.44 4.70 1.97
N THR A 442 -10.23 4.85 0.90
CA THR A 442 -10.57 3.75 -0.02
C THR A 442 -9.75 3.76 -1.30
N GLY A 443 -8.66 4.54 -1.36
CA GLY A 443 -7.91 4.78 -2.60
C GLY A 443 -7.39 3.51 -3.28
N LEU A 444 -7.14 2.45 -2.51
CA LEU A 444 -6.65 1.16 -2.99
C LEU A 444 -7.78 0.16 -3.35
N ILE A 445 -9.05 0.55 -3.19
CA ILE A 445 -10.21 -0.29 -3.51
C ILE A 445 -10.77 0.10 -4.88
N PRO A 446 -10.83 -0.82 -5.87
CA PRO A 446 -10.11 -2.09 -5.98
C PRO A 446 -8.66 -1.86 -6.46
N PRO A 447 -7.69 -2.78 -6.25
CA PRO A 447 -7.85 -4.22 -6.01
C PRO A 447 -7.95 -4.69 -4.55
N ALA A 448 -7.75 -3.83 -3.55
CA ALA A 448 -7.83 -4.25 -2.14
C ALA A 448 -9.24 -4.76 -1.77
N PRO A 449 -9.38 -5.98 -1.23
CA PRO A 449 -10.66 -6.47 -0.70
C PRO A 449 -11.14 -5.61 0.47
N PRO A 450 -12.38 -5.11 0.48
CA PRO A 450 -12.89 -4.29 1.58
C PRO A 450 -12.86 -4.99 2.96
N GLY A 451 -12.92 -6.33 2.99
CA GLY A 451 -12.83 -7.10 4.24
C GLY A 451 -11.54 -6.93 5.03
N GLU A 452 -10.44 -6.52 4.38
CA GLU A 452 -9.16 -6.29 5.06
C GLU A 452 -9.19 -5.06 5.96
N TYR A 453 -9.91 -4.02 5.56
CA TYR A 453 -9.99 -2.76 6.30
C TYR A 453 -10.61 -2.94 7.68
N PHE A 454 -11.66 -3.76 7.77
CA PHE A 454 -12.36 -3.98 9.03
C PHE A 454 -11.44 -4.63 10.08
N SER A 455 -10.72 -5.69 9.69
CA SER A 455 -9.79 -6.37 10.59
C SER A 455 -8.59 -5.49 10.93
N TRP A 456 -8.04 -4.78 9.95
CA TRP A 456 -6.93 -3.84 10.14
C TRP A 456 -7.26 -2.74 11.16
N LEU A 457 -8.47 -2.17 11.10
CA LEU A 457 -8.94 -1.13 12.02
C LEU A 457 -9.11 -1.64 13.46
N ILE A 458 -9.58 -2.88 13.64
CA ILE A 458 -9.72 -3.49 14.97
C ILE A 458 -8.35 -3.71 15.62
N ILE A 459 -7.39 -4.28 14.87
CA ILE A 459 -6.03 -4.49 15.37
C ILE A 459 -5.34 -3.16 15.63
N GLY A 460 -5.56 -2.18 14.77
CA GLY A 460 -5.12 -0.80 14.98
C GLY A 460 -5.62 -0.22 16.30
N PHE A 461 -6.92 -0.36 16.59
CA PHE A 461 -7.51 0.06 17.87
C PHE A 461 -6.88 -0.67 19.07
N ILE A 462 -6.69 -1.98 18.99
CA ILE A 462 -6.08 -2.75 20.08
C ILE A 462 -4.67 -2.25 20.37
N PHE A 463 -3.82 -2.11 19.35
CA PHE A 463 -2.43 -1.71 19.56
C PHE A 463 -2.26 -0.21 19.88
N ASN A 464 -2.92 0.67 19.13
CA ASN A 464 -2.68 2.10 19.20
C ASN A 464 -3.63 2.86 20.12
N PHE A 465 -4.71 2.23 20.59
CA PHE A 465 -5.56 2.76 21.64
C PHE A 465 -5.42 1.95 22.93
N VAL A 466 -5.79 0.67 22.93
CA VAL A 466 -5.82 -0.12 24.19
C VAL A 466 -4.42 -0.32 24.77
N ILE A 467 -3.51 -0.96 24.04
CA ILE A 467 -2.15 -1.23 24.51
C ILE A 467 -1.39 0.08 24.75
N PHE A 468 -1.60 1.09 23.91
CA PHE A 468 -0.99 2.41 24.09
C PHE A 468 -1.36 3.05 25.44
N HIS A 469 -2.64 2.98 25.87
CA HIS A 469 -3.09 3.58 27.13
C HIS A 469 -2.79 2.72 28.36
N TYR A 470 -2.98 1.39 28.27
CA TYR A 470 -2.83 0.50 29.44
C TYR A 470 -1.43 -0.07 29.62
N ALA A 471 -0.63 -0.15 28.55
CA ALA A 471 0.71 -0.73 28.55
C ALA A 471 1.71 0.11 27.72
N HIS A 472 1.69 1.43 27.94
CA HIS A 472 2.49 2.40 27.17
C HIS A 472 3.99 2.05 27.08
N ALA A 473 4.59 1.62 28.20
CA ALA A 473 6.00 1.22 28.25
C ALA A 473 6.31 0.00 27.37
N TRP A 474 5.35 -0.93 27.22
CA TRP A 474 5.49 -2.06 26.29
C TRP A 474 5.37 -1.59 24.85
N TRP A 475 4.39 -0.73 24.55
CA TRP A 475 4.16 -0.22 23.20
C TRP A 475 5.38 0.53 22.66
N GLN A 476 5.92 1.47 23.43
CA GLN A 476 7.10 2.26 23.02
C GLN A 476 8.33 1.40 22.73
N ARG A 477 8.53 0.32 23.50
CA ARG A 477 9.72 -0.53 23.39
C ARG A 477 9.59 -1.64 22.36
N TYR A 478 8.41 -2.23 22.20
CA TYR A 478 8.23 -3.48 21.46
C TYR A 478 7.28 -3.41 20.27
N ALA A 479 6.42 -2.40 20.14
CA ALA A 479 5.37 -2.39 19.10
C ALA A 479 5.93 -2.50 17.67
N PHE A 480 6.95 -1.70 17.33
CA PHE A 480 7.59 -1.76 16.01
C PHE A 480 8.41 -3.04 15.80
N VAL A 481 9.05 -3.55 16.86
CA VAL A 481 9.78 -4.83 16.83
C VAL A 481 8.82 -6.00 16.61
N PHE A 482 7.64 -5.96 17.24
CA PHE A 482 6.55 -6.92 17.05
C PHE A 482 6.08 -6.91 15.60
N SER A 483 5.76 -5.73 15.06
CA SER A 483 5.37 -5.58 13.65
C SER A 483 6.41 -6.15 12.68
N ALA A 484 7.69 -5.89 12.96
CA ALA A 484 8.80 -6.41 12.15
C ALA A 484 8.88 -7.95 12.24
N ALA A 485 8.80 -8.50 13.46
CA ALA A 485 8.87 -9.94 13.70
C ALA A 485 7.72 -10.70 13.03
N MET A 486 6.49 -10.18 13.13
CA MET A 486 5.31 -10.78 12.50
C MET A 486 5.46 -10.79 10.97
N SER A 487 5.89 -9.68 10.37
CA SER A 487 6.07 -9.57 8.92
C SER A 487 7.19 -10.49 8.40
N CYS A 488 8.29 -10.63 9.15
CA CYS A 488 9.36 -11.56 8.82
C CYS A 488 8.92 -13.02 8.95
N GLY A 489 8.17 -13.34 10.00
CA GLY A 489 7.71 -14.70 10.28
C GLY A 489 6.78 -15.23 9.19
N VAL A 490 5.82 -14.39 8.76
CA VAL A 490 4.97 -14.69 7.59
C VAL A 490 5.81 -14.96 6.36
N ALA A 491 6.73 -14.06 6.00
CA ALA A 491 7.49 -14.18 4.76
C ALA A 491 8.40 -15.43 4.75
N ILE A 492 9.06 -15.74 5.87
CA ILE A 492 9.89 -16.96 6.00
C ILE A 492 9.00 -18.20 5.92
N CYS A 493 7.89 -18.23 6.66
CA CYS A 493 6.99 -19.39 6.66
C CYS A 493 6.31 -19.61 5.30
N ALA A 494 5.93 -18.53 4.60
CA ALA A 494 5.38 -18.61 3.25
C ALA A 494 6.37 -19.25 2.25
N LEU A 495 7.65 -18.90 2.33
CA LEU A 495 8.70 -19.54 1.52
C LEU A 495 8.85 -21.03 1.87
N ILE A 496 8.81 -21.38 3.16
CA ILE A 496 8.89 -22.78 3.61
C ILE A 496 7.70 -23.58 3.06
N ILE A 497 6.48 -23.07 3.20
CA ILE A 497 5.26 -23.71 2.66
C ILE A 497 5.38 -23.86 1.13
N PHE A 498 5.81 -22.80 0.44
CA PHE A 498 5.95 -22.84 -1.02
C PHE A 498 6.92 -23.92 -1.48
N PHE A 499 8.16 -23.95 -0.96
CA PHE A 499 9.18 -24.90 -1.42
C PHE A 499 8.93 -26.34 -0.97
N LEU A 500 8.41 -26.55 0.23
CA LEU A 500 8.15 -27.90 0.74
C LEU A 500 6.88 -28.51 0.16
N LEU A 501 5.84 -27.70 -0.04
CA LEU A 501 4.49 -28.21 -0.31
C LEU A 501 3.97 -27.75 -1.67
N THR A 502 3.77 -26.45 -1.85
CA THR A 502 3.14 -25.89 -3.06
C THR A 502 3.90 -26.26 -4.34
N ASN A 503 5.24 -26.13 -4.33
CA ASN A 503 6.10 -26.45 -5.46
C ASN A 503 6.11 -27.95 -5.79
N ASN A 504 5.85 -28.81 -4.80
CA ASN A 504 5.78 -30.25 -4.96
C ASN A 504 4.34 -30.74 -5.21
N ASN A 505 3.39 -29.82 -5.45
CA ASN A 505 1.95 -30.09 -5.62
C ASN A 505 1.34 -30.87 -4.44
N ILE A 506 1.93 -30.78 -3.25
CA ILE A 506 1.35 -31.35 -2.04
C ILE A 506 0.30 -30.35 -1.55
N SER A 507 -0.96 -30.80 -1.51
CA SER A 507 -2.08 -30.03 -0.99
C SER A 507 -2.54 -30.62 0.34
N PHE A 508 -3.02 -29.77 1.23
CA PHE A 508 -3.66 -30.22 2.47
C PHE A 508 -5.01 -30.88 2.13
N PRO A 509 -5.43 -31.95 2.83
CA PRO A 509 -6.73 -32.58 2.59
C PRO A 509 -7.87 -31.57 2.65
N THR A 510 -8.90 -31.76 1.81
CA THR A 510 -10.08 -30.88 1.84
C THR A 510 -10.89 -31.13 3.11
N TRP A 511 -11.07 -30.07 3.90
CA TRP A 511 -11.91 -30.06 5.09
C TRP A 511 -12.54 -28.67 5.29
N TRP A 512 -13.38 -28.50 6.31
CA TRP A 512 -14.06 -27.23 6.58
C TRP A 512 -13.13 -26.00 6.55
N GLY A 513 -11.92 -26.12 7.11
CA GLY A 513 -10.94 -25.04 7.19
C GLY A 513 -10.24 -24.68 5.87
N THR A 514 -10.32 -25.53 4.84
CA THR A 514 -9.78 -25.21 3.50
C THR A 514 -10.63 -24.24 2.69
N GLY A 515 -11.75 -23.76 3.25
CA GLY A 515 -12.44 -22.57 2.74
C GLY A 515 -13.29 -22.75 1.49
N GLY A 516 -13.55 -24.00 1.04
CA GLY A 516 -14.39 -24.26 -0.13
C GLY A 516 -13.90 -23.55 -1.41
N ILE A 517 -14.79 -23.27 -2.35
CA ILE A 517 -14.46 -22.71 -3.68
C ILE A 517 -13.90 -21.27 -3.59
N THR A 518 -14.16 -20.54 -2.49
CA THR A 518 -13.91 -19.09 -2.38
C THR A 518 -12.88 -18.69 -1.33
N GLY A 519 -12.41 -19.62 -0.50
CA GLY A 519 -11.40 -19.39 0.54
C GLY A 519 -11.93 -18.70 1.81
N ASP A 520 -13.13 -18.12 1.79
CA ASP A 520 -13.73 -17.34 2.89
C ASP A 520 -14.94 -18.02 3.56
N GLY A 521 -15.25 -19.25 3.16
CA GLY A 521 -16.40 -20.02 3.67
C GLY A 521 -17.76 -19.53 3.17
N CYS A 522 -17.79 -18.60 2.20
CA CYS A 522 -19.00 -17.99 1.67
C CYS A 522 -19.09 -18.27 0.15
N PRO A 523 -19.88 -19.27 -0.31
CA PRO A 523 -19.82 -19.76 -1.69
C PRO A 523 -20.20 -18.70 -2.74
N LEU A 524 -21.01 -17.70 -2.35
CA LEU A 524 -21.41 -16.58 -3.20
C LEU A 524 -20.43 -15.40 -3.17
N ALA A 525 -19.36 -15.45 -2.39
CA ALA A 525 -18.42 -14.33 -2.25
C ALA A 525 -17.63 -14.06 -3.52
N SER A 526 -17.23 -15.11 -4.26
CA SER A 526 -16.56 -14.93 -5.54
C SER A 526 -17.45 -14.23 -6.56
N ALA A 527 -18.77 -14.45 -6.52
CA ALA A 527 -19.73 -13.78 -7.40
C ALA A 527 -19.73 -12.25 -7.20
N ASN A 528 -19.37 -11.77 -6.00
CA ASN A 528 -19.26 -10.35 -5.70
C ASN A 528 -18.06 -9.68 -6.40
N PHE A 529 -17.07 -10.49 -6.84
CA PHE A 529 -15.82 -10.04 -7.47
C PHE A 529 -15.66 -10.42 -8.95
N SER A 530 -15.94 -11.69 -9.28
CA SER A 530 -15.79 -12.27 -10.62
C SER A 530 -17.09 -12.35 -11.42
N GLY A 531 -18.21 -11.89 -10.85
CA GLY A 531 -19.47 -11.71 -11.59
C GLY A 531 -20.18 -12.98 -12.01
N ILE A 532 -20.52 -13.83 -11.04
CA ILE A 532 -21.51 -14.90 -11.26
C ILE A 532 -22.68 -14.68 -10.31
N LEU A 533 -23.46 -13.62 -10.54
CA LEU A 533 -24.86 -13.63 -10.11
C LEU A 533 -25.69 -14.35 -11.19
N PRO A 534 -26.74 -15.09 -10.82
CA PRO A 534 -27.40 -16.11 -11.66
C PRO A 534 -28.30 -15.50 -12.74
N ARG A 535 -27.72 -14.73 -13.65
CA ARG A 535 -28.30 -14.37 -14.94
C ARG A 535 -27.20 -14.31 -15.98
N TYR A 536 -26.66 -15.45 -16.39
CA TYR A 536 -26.77 -15.85 -17.80
C TYR A 536 -26.26 -17.27 -18.07
N LYS A 537 -27.01 -17.90 -18.97
CA LYS A 537 -26.60 -19.04 -19.80
C LYS A 537 -25.30 -18.70 -20.53
N PRO A 538 -24.45 -19.69 -20.83
CA PRO A 538 -23.33 -19.48 -21.76
C PRO A 538 -23.90 -18.97 -23.09
N SER A 539 -23.42 -17.81 -23.54
CA SER A 539 -23.63 -17.36 -24.92
C SER A 539 -22.81 -18.26 -25.85
N LEU A 540 -23.51 -18.83 -26.83
CA LEU A 540 -22.98 -19.56 -27.99
C LEU A 540 -21.93 -18.75 -28.76
#